data_AF-A0AAD9YZR9-F1
#
_entry.id   AF-A0AAD9YZR9-F1
#
_cell.length_a   1.000
_cell.length_b   1.000
_cell.length_c   1.000
_cell.angle_alpha   90.00
_cell.angle_beta   90.00
_cell.angle_gamma   90.00
#
_symmetry.space_group_name_H-M   'P 1'
#
loop_
_entity.id
_entity.type
_entity.pdbx_description
1 polymer ?
#
loop_
_entity_poly.entity_id
_entity_poly.type
_entity_poly.pdbx_seq_one_letter_code
_entity_poly.pdbx_strand_id
1 'polypeptide(L)'
;MVPCNYPPSATNAAFGERLLQLEPELMDTFVKFDNESWKMNYKLPGFMSEETHNAKDKIVATFKKYLALPKDQRTGEAWFIRTLETHMRGLEIEESDIAAMFVPPFWVNAYKLCFWVMAYLLYDPSLYAAVRTETDSAVTEGLTGLGSRLESFKRLVAVYNEVLRLNTASASVRTVVAPTHLEDVTLSAGAKGLIPYRQFHLNKNVFGDNADRFFGR
;
A
#
# COMPACT_ATOMS: atom_id res chain seq x y z
N MET A 1 17.35 -11.43 18.13
CA MET A 1 16.68 -10.82 16.96
C MET A 1 15.30 -10.42 17.43
N VAL A 2 15.04 -9.13 17.62
CA VAL A 2 13.73 -8.64 18.09
C VAL A 2 12.75 -8.82 16.92
N PRO A 3 11.61 -9.52 17.09
CA PRO A 3 10.62 -9.60 16.02
C PRO A 3 10.15 -8.19 15.69
N CYS A 4 10.28 -7.80 14.42
CA CYS A 4 9.65 -6.59 13.89
C CYS A 4 8.14 -6.81 13.90
N ASN A 5 7.50 -6.52 15.03
CA ASN A 5 6.05 -6.39 15.08
C ASN A 5 5.66 -5.25 14.15
N TYR A 6 5.15 -5.58 12.96
CA TYR A 6 4.51 -4.60 12.10
C TYR A 6 3.46 -3.86 12.92
N PRO A 7 3.49 -2.52 13.02
CA PRO A 7 2.46 -1.80 13.76
C PRO A 7 1.11 -2.14 13.10
N PRO A 8 0.15 -2.72 13.84
CA PRO A 8 -1.15 -3.14 13.32
C PRO A 8 -2.02 -2.00 12.79
N SER A 9 -1.53 -0.76 12.81
CA SER A 9 -2.33 0.44 12.73
C SER A 9 -3.13 0.53 11.44
N ALA A 10 -2.56 0.17 10.29
CA ALA A 10 -3.28 0.15 9.02
C ALA A 10 -4.36 -0.94 8.98
N THR A 11 -4.02 -2.15 9.43
CA THR A 11 -4.95 -3.29 9.50
C THR A 11 -6.11 -2.99 10.43
N ASN A 12 -5.83 -2.50 11.64
CA ASN A 12 -6.84 -2.14 12.63
C ASN A 12 -7.67 -0.93 12.17
N ALA A 13 -7.04 0.05 11.48
CA ALA A 13 -7.79 1.17 10.92
C ALA A 13 -8.77 0.72 9.82
N ALA A 14 -8.44 -0.32 9.05
CA ALA A 14 -9.30 -0.85 8.00
C ALA A 14 -10.37 -1.81 8.54
N PHE A 15 -9.98 -2.79 9.36
CA PHE A 15 -10.81 -3.95 9.74
C PHE A 15 -11.16 -3.99 11.24
N GLY A 16 -10.80 -2.96 12.01
CA GLY A 16 -10.87 -3.02 13.47
C GLY A 16 -9.89 -4.04 14.06
N GLU A 17 -9.92 -4.19 15.38
CA GLU A 17 -8.97 -5.06 16.09
C GLU A 17 -9.29 -6.55 15.94
N ARG A 18 -10.55 -6.89 15.63
CA ARG A 18 -11.05 -8.25 15.68
C ARG A 18 -10.34 -9.20 14.72
N LEU A 19 -9.90 -8.71 13.56
CA LEU A 19 -9.19 -9.51 12.56
C LEU A 19 -7.89 -10.11 13.12
N LEU A 20 -7.07 -9.31 13.79
CA LEU A 20 -5.81 -9.77 14.37
C LEU A 20 -5.99 -10.50 15.70
N GLN A 21 -7.10 -10.26 16.41
CA GLN A 21 -7.48 -11.09 17.55
C GLN A 21 -7.88 -12.51 17.11
N LEU A 22 -8.49 -12.66 15.93
CA LEU A 22 -8.83 -13.97 15.35
C LEU A 22 -7.59 -14.72 14.86
N GLU A 23 -6.64 -14.01 14.24
CA GLU A 23 -5.39 -14.59 13.71
C GLU A 23 -4.21 -13.66 14.02
N PRO A 24 -3.54 -13.85 15.17
CA PRO A 24 -2.42 -13.01 15.58
C PRO A 24 -1.21 -13.08 14.64
N GLU A 25 -1.00 -14.21 13.96
CA GLU A 25 0.11 -14.43 13.02
C GLU A 25 -0.22 -13.99 11.58
N LEU A 26 -1.34 -13.26 11.38
CA LEU A 26 -1.76 -12.85 10.04
C LEU A 26 -0.70 -11.96 9.36
N MET A 27 -0.05 -11.09 10.11
CA MET A 27 1.00 -10.21 9.59
C MET A 27 2.24 -10.99 9.14
N ASP A 28 2.65 -12.01 9.88
CA ASP A 28 3.78 -12.86 9.49
C ASP A 28 3.45 -13.70 8.25
N THR A 29 2.20 -14.20 8.18
CA THR A 29 1.67 -14.90 7.01
C THR A 29 1.68 -13.98 5.79
N PHE A 30 1.27 -12.72 5.99
CA PHE A 30 1.28 -11.70 4.94
C PHE A 30 2.67 -11.36 4.43
N VAL A 31 3.66 -11.22 5.30
CA VAL A 31 5.05 -10.94 4.88
C VAL A 31 5.59 -12.07 4.01
N LYS A 32 5.32 -13.34 4.35
CA LYS A 32 5.68 -14.49 3.51
C LYS A 32 5.01 -14.42 2.14
N PHE A 33 3.73 -14.05 2.11
CA PHE A 33 3.00 -13.83 0.87
C PHE A 33 3.59 -12.67 0.04
N ASP A 34 3.80 -11.47 0.61
CA ASP A 34 4.30 -10.29 -0.11
C ASP A 34 5.66 -10.56 -0.77
N ASN A 35 6.59 -11.18 -0.04
CA ASN A 35 7.95 -11.50 -0.51
C ASN A 35 7.97 -12.41 -1.74
N GLU A 36 6.98 -13.29 -1.87
CA GLU A 36 6.94 -14.31 -2.92
C GLU A 36 5.78 -14.12 -3.92
N SER A 37 4.95 -13.09 -3.73
CA SER A 37 3.77 -12.79 -4.54
C SER A 37 4.09 -12.59 -6.02
N TRP A 38 5.31 -12.15 -6.35
CA TRP A 38 5.78 -12.03 -7.73
C TRP A 38 5.68 -13.35 -8.49
N LYS A 39 5.86 -14.51 -7.84
CA LYS A 39 5.73 -15.84 -8.45
C LYS A 39 4.34 -16.08 -9.07
N MET A 40 3.30 -15.53 -8.44
CA MET A 40 1.92 -15.62 -8.96
C MET A 40 1.73 -14.77 -10.21
N ASN A 41 2.32 -13.57 -10.26
CA ASN A 41 2.23 -12.68 -11.42
C ASN A 41 2.86 -13.33 -12.68
N TYR A 42 3.92 -14.10 -12.49
CA TYR A 42 4.56 -14.89 -13.56
C TYR A 42 3.91 -16.25 -13.81
N LYS A 43 2.81 -16.58 -13.11
CA LYS A 43 2.09 -17.85 -13.23
C LYS A 43 3.01 -19.07 -13.09
N LEU A 44 3.96 -19.02 -12.15
CA LEU A 44 4.84 -20.16 -11.91
C LEU A 44 4.03 -21.40 -11.51
N PRO A 45 4.46 -22.62 -11.89
CA PRO A 45 3.79 -23.85 -11.48
C PRO A 45 3.66 -23.98 -9.96
N GLY A 46 2.62 -24.69 -9.52
CA GLY A 46 2.29 -24.83 -8.09
C GLY A 46 3.46 -25.35 -7.24
N PHE A 47 4.22 -26.32 -7.73
CA PHE A 47 5.38 -26.87 -7.00
C PHE A 47 6.51 -25.85 -6.76
N MET A 48 6.56 -24.74 -7.52
CA MET A 48 7.56 -23.67 -7.34
C MET A 48 7.03 -22.49 -6.50
N SER A 49 5.73 -22.50 -6.19
CA SER A 49 5.01 -21.40 -5.57
C SER A 49 4.08 -21.87 -4.45
N GLU A 50 4.31 -23.07 -3.93
CA GLU A 50 3.46 -23.72 -2.92
C GLU A 50 3.34 -22.86 -1.67
N GLU A 51 4.45 -22.34 -1.15
CA GLU A 51 4.45 -21.47 0.02
C GLU A 51 3.62 -20.20 -0.20
N THR A 52 3.72 -19.58 -1.37
CA THR A 52 2.94 -18.38 -1.73
C THR A 52 1.45 -18.68 -1.81
N HIS A 53 1.09 -19.82 -2.41
CA HIS A 53 -0.31 -20.26 -2.49
C HIS A 53 -0.87 -20.56 -1.10
N ASN A 54 -0.13 -21.30 -0.27
CA ASN A 54 -0.53 -21.63 1.10
C ASN A 54 -0.70 -20.36 1.96
N ALA A 55 0.21 -19.39 1.84
CA ALA A 55 0.10 -18.12 2.55
C ALA A 55 -1.12 -17.32 2.09
N LYS A 56 -1.35 -17.22 0.78
CA LYS A 56 -2.54 -16.57 0.21
C LYS A 56 -3.84 -17.24 0.69
N ASP A 57 -3.89 -18.56 0.65
CA ASP A 57 -5.07 -19.34 1.05
C ASP A 57 -5.33 -19.19 2.56
N LYS A 58 -4.29 -19.15 3.40
CA LYS A 58 -4.42 -18.84 4.83
C LYS A 58 -4.99 -17.43 5.05
N ILE A 59 -4.50 -16.41 4.34
CA ILE A 59 -5.02 -15.03 4.44
C ILE A 59 -6.51 -14.98 4.06
N VAL A 60 -6.88 -15.58 2.92
CA VAL A 60 -8.29 -15.63 2.47
C VAL A 60 -9.16 -16.39 3.47
N ALA A 61 -8.69 -17.52 4.00
CA ALA A 61 -9.41 -18.27 5.02
C ALA A 61 -9.63 -17.46 6.31
N THR A 62 -8.66 -16.64 6.72
CA THR A 62 -8.82 -15.71 7.85
C THR A 62 -9.90 -14.66 7.56
N PHE A 63 -9.92 -14.08 6.36
CA PHE A 63 -10.99 -13.14 5.98
C PHE A 63 -12.36 -13.80 5.90
N LYS A 64 -12.47 -15.06 5.47
CA LYS A 64 -13.72 -15.84 5.55
C LYS A 64 -14.20 -15.97 7.00
N LYS A 65 -13.32 -16.40 7.91
CA LYS A 65 -13.64 -16.49 9.34
C LYS A 65 -14.08 -15.15 9.92
N TYR A 66 -13.43 -14.07 9.51
CA TYR A 66 -13.78 -12.71 9.90
C TYR A 66 -15.18 -12.32 9.39
N LEU A 67 -15.48 -12.54 8.11
CA LEU A 67 -16.79 -12.23 7.50
C LEU A 67 -17.95 -13.02 8.10
N ALA A 68 -17.69 -14.25 8.55
CA ALA A 68 -18.66 -15.10 9.24
C ALA A 68 -19.01 -14.59 10.65
N LEU A 69 -18.23 -13.65 11.22
CA LEU A 69 -18.58 -13.05 12.50
C LEU A 69 -19.81 -12.13 12.38
N PRO A 70 -20.68 -12.13 13.40
CA PRO A 70 -21.72 -11.12 13.55
C PRO A 70 -21.15 -9.70 13.43
N LYS A 71 -21.89 -8.79 12.77
CA LYS A 71 -21.42 -7.42 12.49
C LYS A 71 -21.13 -6.61 13.77
N ASP A 72 -21.85 -6.88 14.85
CA ASP A 72 -21.63 -6.29 16.18
C ASP A 72 -20.31 -6.73 16.83
N GLN A 73 -19.70 -7.83 16.36
CA GLN A 73 -18.37 -8.27 16.79
C GLN A 73 -17.24 -7.72 15.90
N ARG A 74 -17.57 -7.03 14.81
CA ARG A 74 -16.64 -6.41 13.85
C ARG A 74 -16.62 -4.89 13.98
N THR A 75 -16.55 -4.40 15.21
CA THR A 75 -16.52 -2.95 15.48
C THR A 75 -15.19 -2.33 15.05
N GLY A 76 -15.23 -1.08 14.62
CA GLY A 76 -14.04 -0.32 14.20
C GLY A 76 -13.65 -0.47 12.72
N GLU A 77 -14.41 -1.22 11.92
CA GLU A 77 -14.19 -1.29 10.47
C GLU A 77 -14.32 0.10 9.82
N ALA A 78 -13.37 0.40 8.93
CA ALA A 78 -13.43 1.58 8.09
C ALA A 78 -14.73 1.58 7.27
N TRP A 79 -15.25 2.77 7.01
CA TRP A 79 -16.47 2.95 6.20
C TRP A 79 -16.36 2.24 4.84
N PHE A 80 -15.19 2.29 4.19
CA PHE A 80 -15.02 1.70 2.87
C PHE A 80 -15.09 0.16 2.89
N ILE A 81 -14.58 -0.51 3.95
CA ILE A 81 -14.67 -1.97 4.11
C ILE A 81 -16.13 -2.40 4.26
N ARG A 82 -16.87 -1.73 5.15
CA ARG A 82 -18.31 -1.99 5.37
C ARG A 82 -19.14 -1.76 4.11
N THR A 83 -18.81 -0.68 3.38
CA THR A 83 -19.50 -0.32 2.14
C THR A 83 -19.23 -1.35 1.05
N LEU A 84 -17.97 -1.76 0.88
CA LEU A 84 -17.56 -2.79 -0.07
C LEU A 84 -18.30 -4.11 0.20
N GLU A 85 -18.29 -4.59 1.44
CA GLU A 85 -19.01 -5.81 1.83
C GLU A 85 -20.50 -5.72 1.48
N THR A 86 -21.13 -4.60 1.86
CA THR A 86 -22.58 -4.40 1.67
C THR A 86 -22.96 -4.44 0.18
N HIS A 87 -22.17 -3.79 -0.67
CA HIS A 87 -22.40 -3.81 -2.12
C HIS A 87 -22.17 -5.22 -2.71
N MET A 88 -21.10 -5.90 -2.31
CA MET A 88 -20.81 -7.24 -2.82
C MET A 88 -21.88 -8.25 -2.41
N ARG A 89 -22.33 -8.22 -1.15
CA ARG A 89 -23.45 -9.06 -0.70
C ARG A 89 -24.76 -8.72 -1.42
N GLY A 90 -25.02 -7.44 -1.69
CA GLY A 90 -26.18 -7.00 -2.48
C GLY A 90 -26.15 -7.44 -3.95
N LEU A 91 -24.97 -7.76 -4.48
CA LEU A 91 -24.76 -8.36 -5.80
C LEU A 91 -24.71 -9.90 -5.76
N GLU A 92 -25.04 -10.52 -4.61
CA GLU A 92 -25.01 -11.97 -4.42
C GLU A 92 -23.64 -12.59 -4.68
N ILE A 93 -22.56 -11.83 -4.46
CA ILE A 93 -21.20 -12.35 -4.60
C ILE A 93 -20.92 -13.31 -3.44
N GLU A 94 -20.37 -14.47 -3.79
CA GLU A 94 -20.02 -15.52 -2.84
C GLU A 94 -19.04 -15.03 -1.77
N GLU A 95 -19.21 -15.54 -0.55
CA GLU A 95 -18.40 -15.10 0.60
C GLU A 95 -16.90 -15.35 0.38
N SER A 96 -16.54 -16.39 -0.37
CA SER A 96 -15.15 -16.63 -0.75
C SER A 96 -14.55 -15.53 -1.59
N ASP A 97 -15.33 -14.95 -2.49
CA ASP A 97 -14.87 -13.90 -3.38
C ASP A 97 -14.84 -12.56 -2.65
N ILE A 98 -15.79 -12.32 -1.73
CA ILE A 98 -15.73 -11.19 -0.79
C ILE A 98 -14.45 -11.26 0.06
N ALA A 99 -14.14 -12.42 0.65
CA ALA A 99 -12.93 -12.63 1.44
C ALA A 99 -11.65 -12.39 0.62
N ALA A 100 -11.60 -12.85 -0.62
CA ALA A 100 -10.49 -12.59 -1.53
C ALA A 100 -10.36 -11.08 -1.86
N MET A 101 -11.49 -10.37 -2.00
CA MET A 101 -11.51 -8.94 -2.28
C MET A 101 -11.05 -8.07 -1.09
N PHE A 102 -10.94 -8.63 0.11
CA PHE A 102 -10.39 -7.93 1.29
C PHE A 102 -8.86 -8.00 1.38
N VAL A 103 -8.21 -8.85 0.57
CA VAL A 103 -6.75 -8.94 0.52
C VAL A 103 -6.09 -7.66 -0.02
N PRO A 104 -6.54 -7.03 -1.12
CA PRO A 104 -5.89 -5.81 -1.63
C PRO A 104 -5.89 -4.62 -0.65
N PRO A 105 -6.97 -4.29 0.08
CA PRO A 105 -6.93 -3.25 1.10
C PRO A 105 -5.97 -3.54 2.27
N PHE A 106 -5.69 -4.82 2.53
CA PHE A 106 -4.70 -5.26 3.51
C PHE A 106 -3.27 -5.18 2.95
N TRP A 107 -3.11 -5.35 1.64
CA TRP A 107 -1.84 -5.29 0.92
C TRP A 107 -1.40 -3.86 0.56
N VAL A 108 -1.11 -3.03 1.58
CA VAL A 108 -0.68 -1.64 1.38
C VAL A 108 0.82 -1.43 1.56
N ASN A 109 1.42 -0.59 0.70
CA ASN A 109 2.86 -0.27 0.73
C ASN A 109 3.24 0.81 1.77
N ALA A 110 2.30 1.23 2.62
CA ALA A 110 2.48 2.36 3.53
C ALA A 110 3.71 2.20 4.46
N TYR A 111 3.98 0.97 4.95
CA TYR A 111 5.11 0.71 5.84
C TYR A 111 6.47 0.91 5.17
N LYS A 112 6.62 0.54 3.88
CA LYS A 112 7.86 0.74 3.11
C LYS A 112 8.14 2.24 2.97
N LEU A 113 7.08 3.01 2.72
CA LEU A 113 7.15 4.46 2.62
C LEU A 113 7.52 5.11 3.96
N CYS A 114 6.86 4.69 5.06
CA CYS A 114 7.20 5.15 6.41
C CYS A 114 8.66 4.85 6.78
N PHE A 115 9.15 3.66 6.45
CA PHE A 115 10.56 3.31 6.66
C PHE A 115 11.50 4.32 6.00
N TRP A 116 11.29 4.63 4.71
CA TRP A 116 12.16 5.56 4.00
C TRP A 116 12.05 6.99 4.49
N VAL A 117 10.84 7.47 4.81
CA VAL A 117 10.65 8.78 5.45
C VAL A 117 11.48 8.86 6.73
N MET A 118 11.35 7.87 7.62
CA MET A 118 12.12 7.83 8.86
C MET A 118 13.62 7.73 8.61
N ALA A 119 14.06 6.92 7.64
CA ALA A 119 15.47 6.76 7.30
C ALA A 119 16.10 8.09 6.86
N TYR A 120 15.43 8.86 5.98
CA TYR A 120 15.94 10.15 5.53
C TYR A 120 15.92 11.22 6.63
N LEU A 121 14.87 11.26 7.46
CA LEU A 121 14.82 12.18 8.60
C LEU A 121 15.95 11.88 9.59
N LEU A 122 16.16 10.61 9.94
CA LEU A 122 17.20 10.22 10.90
C LEU A 122 18.62 10.42 10.35
N TYR A 123 18.78 10.37 9.03
CA TYR A 123 20.07 10.60 8.37
C TYR A 123 20.46 12.10 8.31
N ASP A 124 19.49 13.01 8.22
CA ASP A 124 19.71 14.46 8.19
C ASP A 124 19.11 15.13 9.46
N PRO A 125 19.94 15.37 10.50
CA PRO A 125 19.47 15.99 11.74
C PRO A 125 18.86 17.38 11.56
N SER A 126 19.31 18.13 10.55
CA SER A 126 18.79 19.48 10.28
C SER A 126 17.38 19.42 9.71
N LEU A 127 17.13 18.48 8.80
CA LEU A 127 15.82 18.20 8.25
C LEU A 127 14.86 17.67 9.32
N TYR A 128 15.31 16.72 10.15
CA TYR A 128 14.53 16.22 11.26
C TYR A 128 14.09 17.34 12.21
N ALA A 129 15.02 18.23 12.59
CA ALA A 129 14.69 19.37 13.45
C ALA A 129 13.63 20.27 12.79
N ALA A 130 13.78 20.58 11.50
CA ALA A 130 12.83 21.42 10.78
C ALA A 130 11.42 20.79 10.68
N VAL A 131 11.32 19.50 10.35
CA VAL A 131 10.04 18.78 10.28
C VAL A 131 9.42 18.63 11.68
N ARG A 132 10.22 18.39 12.71
CA ARG A 132 9.75 18.33 14.09
C ARG A 132 9.16 19.66 14.54
N THR A 133 9.84 20.77 14.28
CA THR A 133 9.31 22.11 14.58
C THR A 133 8.00 22.39 13.83
N GLU A 134 7.91 21.99 12.56
CA GLU A 134 6.69 22.17 11.76
C GLU A 134 5.50 21.36 12.31
N THR A 135 5.75 20.16 12.82
CA THR A 135 4.72 19.20 13.26
C THR A 135 4.40 19.25 14.76
N ASP A 136 5.06 20.11 15.53
CA ASP A 136 4.94 20.18 16.99
C ASP A 136 3.48 20.43 17.46
N SER A 137 2.75 21.29 16.74
CA SER A 137 1.33 21.57 16.99
C SER A 137 0.43 20.34 16.80
N ALA A 138 0.74 19.45 15.85
CA ALA A 138 -0.04 18.23 15.64
C ALA A 138 0.11 17.24 16.80
N VAL A 139 1.26 17.23 17.47
CA VAL A 139 1.52 16.33 18.61
C VAL A 139 0.76 16.80 19.85
N THR A 140 0.63 18.11 20.05
CA THR A 140 0.02 18.69 21.25
C THR A 140 -1.51 18.76 21.17
N GLU A 141 -2.08 18.99 19.99
CA GLU A 141 -3.54 19.13 19.78
C GLU A 141 -4.26 17.78 19.53
N GLY A 142 -3.53 16.66 19.43
CA GLY A 142 -4.10 15.33 19.19
C GLY A 142 -4.49 15.05 17.73
N LEU A 143 -5.20 13.94 17.48
CA LEU A 143 -5.48 13.42 16.12
C LEU A 143 -6.69 14.07 15.42
N THR A 144 -7.51 14.83 16.13
CA THR A 144 -8.69 15.50 15.54
C THR A 144 -8.25 16.50 14.48
N GLY A 145 -8.84 16.42 13.28
CA GLY A 145 -8.46 17.30 12.16
C GLY A 145 -7.03 17.10 11.64
N LEU A 146 -6.33 16.01 12.03
CA LEU A 146 -4.95 15.77 11.61
C LEU A 146 -4.83 15.68 10.09
N GLY A 147 -5.78 15.04 9.40
CA GLY A 147 -5.76 14.92 7.93
C GLY A 147 -5.61 16.28 7.23
N SER A 148 -6.44 17.26 7.58
CA SER A 148 -6.38 18.61 7.01
C SER A 148 -5.12 19.38 7.41
N ARG A 149 -4.57 19.12 8.61
CA ARG A 149 -3.32 19.75 9.08
C ARG A 149 -2.07 19.15 8.44
N LEU A 150 -2.07 17.86 8.12
CA LEU A 150 -0.94 17.18 7.47
C LEU A 150 -0.59 17.83 6.13
N GLU A 151 -1.58 18.28 5.36
CA GLU A 151 -1.36 18.99 4.09
C GLU A 151 -0.73 20.38 4.27
N SER A 152 -0.87 20.98 5.46
CA SER A 152 -0.26 22.27 5.79
C SER A 152 1.23 22.18 6.14
N PHE A 153 1.72 20.99 6.48
CA PHE A 153 3.11 20.73 6.85
C PHE A 153 3.97 20.57 5.60
N LYS A 154 4.34 21.70 5.00
CA LYS A 154 5.04 21.78 3.72
C LYS A 154 6.32 20.95 3.70
N ARG A 155 7.11 20.94 4.78
CA ARG A 155 8.36 20.15 4.84
C ARG A 155 8.07 18.67 4.95
N LEU A 156 7.12 18.27 5.81
CA LEU A 156 6.71 16.88 5.91
C LEU A 156 6.17 16.36 4.55
N VAL A 157 5.35 17.15 3.88
CA VAL A 157 4.81 16.84 2.54
C VAL A 157 5.92 16.77 1.50
N ALA A 158 6.90 17.70 1.53
CA ALA A 158 8.05 17.66 0.64
C ALA A 158 8.89 16.39 0.84
N VAL A 159 9.18 16.02 2.09
CA VAL A 159 9.88 14.76 2.42
C VAL A 159 9.09 13.57 1.91
N TYR A 160 7.79 13.51 2.19
CA TYR A 160 6.92 12.42 1.75
C TYR A 160 6.95 12.26 0.21
N ASN A 161 6.79 13.35 -0.53
CA ASN A 161 6.81 13.35 -1.98
C ASN A 161 8.18 12.98 -2.56
N GLU A 162 9.27 13.43 -1.93
CA GLU A 162 10.62 13.10 -2.37
C GLU A 162 10.95 11.62 -2.16
N VAL A 163 10.46 11.03 -1.05
CA VAL A 163 10.55 9.58 -0.84
C VAL A 163 9.72 8.83 -1.88
N LEU A 164 8.49 9.29 -2.18
CA LEU A 164 7.70 8.69 -3.25
C LEU A 164 8.45 8.73 -4.59
N ARG A 165 9.08 9.85 -4.92
CA ARG A 165 9.85 10.02 -6.16
C ARG A 165 10.99 9.00 -6.25
N LEU A 166 11.79 8.86 -5.20
CA LEU A 166 13.02 8.05 -5.22
C LEU A 166 12.81 6.55 -4.99
N ASN A 167 11.87 6.19 -4.12
CA ASN A 167 11.74 4.84 -3.59
C ASN A 167 10.58 4.06 -4.21
N THR A 168 9.75 4.68 -5.06
CA THR A 168 8.71 3.94 -5.81
C THR A 168 9.20 3.53 -7.19
N ALA A 169 8.65 2.39 -7.65
CA ALA A 169 8.90 1.84 -8.97
C ALA A 169 7.60 1.29 -9.59
N SER A 170 6.48 1.97 -9.32
CA SER A 170 5.18 1.59 -9.85
C SER A 170 5.16 1.74 -11.38
N ALA A 171 4.33 0.93 -12.02
CA ALA A 171 4.06 1.03 -13.45
C ALA A 171 2.56 1.00 -13.71
N SER A 172 2.13 1.72 -14.73
CA SER A 172 0.78 1.63 -15.26
C SER A 172 0.78 0.68 -16.46
N VAL A 173 -0.15 -0.28 -16.46
CA VAL A 173 -0.38 -1.17 -17.61
C VAL A 173 -1.72 -0.82 -18.23
N ARG A 174 -1.76 -0.67 -19.55
CA ARG A 174 -2.97 -0.41 -20.33
C ARG A 174 -3.06 -1.39 -21.49
N THR A 175 -4.28 -1.70 -21.91
CA THR A 175 -4.54 -2.50 -23.12
C THR A 175 -5.08 -1.57 -24.19
N VAL A 176 -4.48 -1.60 -25.37
CA VAL A 176 -4.94 -0.84 -26.52
C VAL A 176 -6.19 -1.53 -27.06
N VAL A 177 -7.34 -0.88 -26.97
CA VAL A 177 -8.65 -1.48 -27.34
C VAL A 177 -8.97 -1.35 -28.83
N ALA A 178 -8.33 -0.40 -29.51
CA ALA A 178 -8.44 -0.14 -30.95
C ALA A 178 -7.13 0.45 -31.46
N PRO A 179 -6.79 0.34 -32.76
CA PRO A 179 -5.59 0.97 -33.29
C PRO A 179 -5.50 2.44 -32.88
N THR A 180 -4.38 2.84 -32.29
CA THR A 180 -4.20 4.18 -31.71
C THR A 180 -2.90 4.78 -32.20
N HIS A 181 -2.98 5.95 -32.83
CA HIS A 181 -1.81 6.69 -33.30
C HIS A 181 -1.30 7.60 -32.18
N LEU A 182 -0.03 7.44 -31.82
CA LEU A 182 0.71 8.30 -30.90
C LEU A 182 1.89 8.90 -31.67
N GLU A 183 1.75 10.15 -32.09
CA GLU A 183 2.75 10.84 -32.92
C GLU A 183 3.21 9.95 -34.08
N ASP A 184 4.46 9.47 -34.06
CA ASP A 184 5.07 8.65 -35.11
C ASP A 184 4.84 7.14 -34.96
N VAL A 185 4.13 6.70 -33.90
CA VAL A 185 3.93 5.28 -33.57
C VAL A 185 2.46 4.91 -33.67
N THR A 186 2.17 3.81 -34.37
CA THR A 186 0.82 3.22 -34.39
C THR A 186 0.77 2.00 -33.48
N LEU A 187 -0.01 2.10 -32.40
CA LEU A 187 -0.27 0.99 -31.49
C LEU A 187 -1.41 0.13 -32.02
N SER A 188 -1.17 -1.18 -32.13
CA SER A 188 -2.19 -2.14 -32.57
C SER A 188 -3.18 -2.48 -31.46
N ALA A 189 -4.43 -2.78 -31.82
CA ALA A 189 -5.41 -3.34 -30.89
C ALA A 189 -4.87 -4.63 -30.25
N GLY A 190 -5.12 -4.80 -28.95
CA GLY A 190 -4.62 -5.91 -28.14
C GLY A 190 -3.22 -5.69 -27.55
N ALA A 191 -2.44 -4.71 -28.03
CA ALA A 191 -1.13 -4.39 -27.48
C ALA A 191 -1.22 -3.93 -26.01
N LYS A 192 -0.14 -4.17 -25.24
CA LYS A 192 -0.01 -3.72 -23.86
C LYS A 192 0.93 -2.51 -23.79
N GLY A 193 0.42 -1.38 -23.32
CA GLY A 193 1.23 -0.23 -22.95
C GLY A 193 1.72 -0.39 -21.53
N LEU A 194 3.04 -0.46 -21.33
CA LEU A 194 3.68 -0.43 -20.02
C LEU A 194 4.33 0.94 -19.82
N ILE A 195 3.90 1.65 -18.78
CA ILE A 195 4.41 3.00 -18.44
C ILE A 195 5.07 2.90 -17.07
N PRO A 196 6.37 2.60 -17.00
CA PRO A 196 7.11 2.58 -15.75
C PRO A 196 7.40 4.01 -15.27
N TYR A 197 7.04 4.34 -14.03
CA TYR A 197 7.17 5.72 -13.54
C TYR A 197 8.57 6.09 -13.06
N ARG A 198 9.40 5.10 -12.73
CA ARG A 198 10.74 5.33 -12.15
C ARG A 198 11.64 6.16 -13.06
N GLN A 199 11.58 5.94 -14.37
CA GLN A 199 12.37 6.71 -15.35
C GLN A 199 11.98 8.19 -15.35
N PHE A 200 10.68 8.49 -15.19
CA PHE A 200 10.21 9.88 -15.10
C PHE A 200 10.64 10.52 -13.79
N HIS A 201 10.53 9.80 -12.67
CA HIS A 201 10.93 10.30 -11.36
C HIS A 201 12.43 10.58 -11.23
N LEU A 202 13.27 9.92 -12.03
CA LEU A 202 14.73 10.09 -12.06
C LEU A 202 15.20 10.92 -13.27
N ASN A 203 14.29 11.55 -14.00
CA ASN A 203 14.64 12.33 -15.19
C ASN A 203 15.41 13.60 -14.81
N LYS A 204 16.69 13.65 -15.16
CA LYS A 204 17.59 14.78 -14.87
C LYS A 204 17.19 16.08 -15.55
N ASN A 205 16.48 16.02 -16.68
CA ASN A 205 15.98 17.21 -17.35
C ASN A 205 14.82 17.87 -16.58
N VAL A 206 14.16 17.12 -15.68
CA VAL A 206 13.04 17.61 -14.86
C VAL A 206 13.49 17.92 -13.43
N PHE A 207 14.28 17.03 -12.83
CA PHE A 207 14.70 17.10 -11.42
C PHE A 207 16.15 17.53 -11.21
N GLY A 208 16.88 17.87 -12.28
CA GLY A 208 18.29 18.29 -12.25
C GLY A 208 19.29 17.13 -12.21
N ASP A 209 20.59 17.46 -12.24
CA ASP A 209 21.69 16.50 -12.41
C ASP A 209 21.77 15.41 -11.33
N ASN A 210 21.23 15.71 -10.15
CA ASN A 210 21.22 14.87 -8.98
C ASN A 210 19.86 14.21 -8.75
N ALA A 211 19.04 14.00 -9.79
CA ALA A 211 17.72 13.38 -9.68
C ALA A 211 17.71 12.01 -8.98
N ASP A 212 18.86 11.34 -8.83
CA ASP A 212 19.03 10.09 -8.09
C ASP A 212 19.28 10.27 -6.59
N ARG A 213 19.31 11.51 -6.09
CA ARG A 213 19.55 11.86 -4.69
C ARG A 213 18.32 12.44 -4.02
N PHE A 214 18.27 12.33 -2.69
CA PHE A 214 17.21 12.87 -1.84
C PHE A 214 17.44 14.35 -1.51
N PHE A 215 16.38 15.14 -1.67
CA PHE A 215 16.32 16.56 -1.31
C PHE A 215 15.13 16.86 -0.37
N GLY A 216 15.38 16.94 0.94
CA GLY A 216 14.34 17.27 1.92
C GLY A 216 14.11 18.77 2.15
N ARG A 217 14.28 19.64 1.15
CA ARG A 217 14.24 21.10 1.36
C ARG A 217 12.86 21.72 1.21
#